data_AF-A0A4P9ZKR8-F1
#
_entry.id   AF-A0A4P9ZKR8-F1
#
_cell.length_a   1.000
_cell.length_b   1.000
_cell.length_c   1.000
_cell.angle_alpha   90.00
_cell.angle_beta   90.00
_cell.angle_gamma   90.00
#
_symmetry.space_group_name_H-M   'P 1'
#
loop_
_entity.id
_entity.type
_entity.pdbx_description
1 polymer ?
#
loop_
_entity_poly.entity_id
_entity_poly.type
_entity_poly.pdbx_seq_one_letter_code
_entity_poly.pdbx_strand_id
1 'polypeptide(L)'
;SPGQILGKKETLPFDDANANFLRSITFRSTDVTRFDHILLQIQEMKKEQAKKEAERKEMADIVVQDKLVEARGKRPIRLPDVFARPDLGGRRVPGELAIHSNGVRFQHPVQSEQRIDVLFSNIQHMFFHPCDGELVVLVHFHLKNPIIIGKKKTRDVQFYREASDAQFDETGNRRRRFRYGDEDELEAEQEERRHRQQLNQEFRKFAEQITEQSGNMVQVDIPYRDLGFNGVPFRSNALLQPTTECLIQLTDMPFLVVTMAEVEIASLERVQFGLKNFDLVFIFRDFTKPPVHVNTIPMSQLDHVKEWLDSMDVVFSENTINLNWSAIMKTVRDDPAQFFQDGGWGFLLEDAGADGDDDDQSSDGSEFALTDDDVDVASSSDDDSDEYSSAVATESDESGSGSDEGEESGEDWDALEEKARRYDERKRALNGEGEEEED
;
A
#
# COMPACT_ATOMS: atom_id res chain seq x y z
N SER A 1 -8.07 -29.60 -20.57
CA SER A 1 -7.39 -30.12 -21.78
C SER A 1 -5.98 -29.54 -21.81
N PRO A 2 -4.94 -30.35 -22.03
CA PRO A 2 -3.63 -29.86 -22.43
C PRO A 2 -3.85 -28.93 -23.62
N GLY A 3 -3.48 -27.66 -23.48
CA GLY A 3 -3.63 -26.65 -24.55
C GLY A 3 -4.74 -25.59 -24.37
N GLN A 4 -5.45 -25.53 -23.23
CA GLN A 4 -6.38 -24.40 -22.96
C GLN A 4 -5.92 -23.44 -21.85
N ILE A 5 -4.71 -23.63 -21.31
CA ILE A 5 -4.07 -22.65 -20.44
C ILE A 5 -2.93 -22.03 -21.25
N LEU A 6 -3.26 -20.96 -21.99
CA LEU A 6 -2.25 -20.01 -22.46
C LEU A 6 -1.71 -19.30 -21.21
N GLY A 7 -0.55 -19.75 -20.75
CA GLY A 7 0.21 -19.11 -19.68
C GLY A 7 0.17 -19.85 -18.34
N LYS A 8 1.32 -20.41 -17.97
CA LYS A 8 1.65 -21.20 -16.76
C LYS A 8 1.38 -22.70 -16.90
N LYS A 9 2.49 -23.46 -17.00
CA LYS A 9 2.58 -24.83 -16.49
C LYS A 9 2.32 -24.79 -14.98
N GLU A 10 1.07 -24.55 -14.55
CA GLU A 10 0.65 -25.13 -13.28
C GLU A 10 0.73 -26.64 -13.50
N THR A 11 1.44 -27.33 -12.61
CA THR A 11 1.53 -28.79 -12.59
C THR A 11 0.11 -29.35 -12.49
N LEU A 12 -0.48 -29.62 -13.64
CA LEU A 12 -1.80 -30.21 -13.70
C LEU A 12 -1.71 -31.56 -12.96
N PRO A 13 -2.63 -31.86 -12.02
CA PRO A 13 -2.61 -33.08 -11.22
C PRO A 13 -3.17 -34.24 -12.06
N PHE A 14 -2.56 -34.49 -13.21
CA PHE A 14 -2.95 -35.59 -14.09
C PHE A 14 -1.77 -36.55 -14.19
N ASP A 15 -1.99 -37.76 -13.67
CA ASP A 15 -0.97 -38.81 -13.59
C ASP A 15 -0.53 -39.35 -14.96
N ASP A 16 -1.25 -39.04 -16.05
CA ASP A 16 -0.96 -39.54 -17.40
C ASP A 16 -0.93 -38.41 -18.46
N ALA A 17 0.23 -38.24 -19.08
CA ALA A 17 0.48 -37.27 -20.16
C ALA A 17 -0.26 -37.61 -21.47
N ASN A 18 -0.67 -38.88 -21.66
CA ASN A 18 -1.37 -39.36 -22.84
C ASN A 18 -2.89 -39.48 -22.65
N ALA A 19 -3.44 -38.93 -21.56
CA ALA A 19 -4.88 -38.98 -21.32
C ALA A 19 -5.68 -38.21 -22.40
N ASN A 20 -6.82 -38.76 -22.80
CA ASN A 20 -7.74 -38.09 -23.72
C ASN A 20 -8.67 -37.15 -22.95
N PHE A 21 -8.80 -35.90 -23.39
CA PHE A 21 -9.62 -34.89 -22.73
C PHE A 21 -10.73 -34.37 -23.63
N LEU A 22 -11.92 -34.15 -23.06
CA LEU A 22 -13.00 -33.42 -23.73
C LEU A 22 -12.73 -31.91 -23.63
N ARG A 23 -12.66 -31.22 -24.78
CA ARG A 23 -12.41 -29.77 -24.86
C ARG A 23 -13.64 -28.94 -24.56
N SER A 24 -14.76 -29.29 -25.18
CA SER A 24 -16.04 -28.59 -25.00
C SER A 24 -17.18 -29.55 -25.31
N ILE A 25 -18.33 -29.28 -24.71
CA ILE A 25 -19.58 -29.96 -24.99
C ILE A 25 -20.61 -28.86 -25.26
N THR A 26 -21.31 -28.96 -26.37
CA THR A 26 -22.35 -28.02 -26.76
C THR A 26 -23.71 -28.68 -26.61
N PHE A 27 -24.60 -28.06 -25.84
CA PHE A 27 -25.97 -28.52 -25.64
C PHE A 27 -26.93 -27.62 -26.39
N ARG A 28 -28.00 -28.21 -26.93
CA ARG A 28 -29.10 -27.49 -27.58
C ARG A 28 -30.40 -27.83 -26.86
N SER A 29 -31.18 -26.80 -26.52
CA SER A 29 -32.45 -26.93 -25.82
C SER A 29 -33.51 -26.05 -26.46
N THR A 30 -34.76 -26.44 -26.33
CA THR A 30 -35.93 -25.62 -26.70
C THR A 30 -36.30 -24.62 -25.60
N ASP A 31 -35.88 -24.89 -24.37
CA ASP A 31 -36.09 -24.04 -23.20
C ASP A 31 -34.80 -23.24 -22.94
N VAL A 32 -34.81 -21.98 -23.36
CA VAL A 32 -33.66 -21.05 -23.31
C VAL A 32 -33.48 -20.50 -21.90
N THR A 33 -34.58 -20.11 -21.24
CA THR A 33 -34.54 -19.47 -19.91
C THR A 33 -33.96 -20.39 -18.84
N ARG A 34 -34.26 -21.70 -18.91
CA ARG A 34 -33.65 -22.68 -18.01
C ARG A 34 -32.14 -22.82 -18.21
N PHE A 35 -31.66 -22.74 -19.45
CA PHE A 35 -30.23 -22.82 -19.74
C PHE A 35 -29.48 -21.57 -19.31
N ASP A 36 -30.09 -20.39 -19.43
CA ASP A 36 -29.52 -19.15 -18.90
C ASP A 36 -29.37 -19.20 -17.38
N HIS A 37 -30.39 -19.71 -16.67
CA HIS A 37 -30.30 -19.90 -15.22
C HIS A 37 -29.20 -20.89 -14.81
N ILE A 38 -29.05 -22.01 -15.55
CA ILE A 38 -27.97 -22.98 -15.31
C ILE A 38 -26.60 -22.35 -15.59
N LEU A 39 -26.47 -21.53 -16.63
CA LEU A 39 -25.23 -20.82 -16.94
C LEU A 39 -24.83 -19.89 -15.79
N LEU A 40 -25.79 -19.12 -15.26
CA LEU A 40 -25.56 -18.25 -14.10
C LEU A 40 -25.12 -19.07 -12.87
N GLN A 41 -25.78 -20.19 -12.57
CA GLN A 41 -25.38 -21.07 -11.47
C GLN A 41 -23.96 -21.63 -11.65
N ILE A 42 -23.58 -22.01 -12.87
CA ILE A 42 -22.21 -22.49 -13.16
C ILE A 42 -21.18 -21.36 -13.00
N GLN A 43 -21.51 -20.14 -13.46
CA GLN A 43 -20.63 -18.98 -13.29
C GLN A 43 -20.45 -18.62 -11.81
N GLU A 44 -21.51 -18.67 -11.02
CA GLU A 44 -21.46 -18.47 -9.57
C GLU A 44 -20.61 -19.54 -8.89
N MET A 45 -20.84 -20.82 -9.22
CA MET A 45 -20.04 -21.95 -8.70
C MET A 45 -18.55 -21.82 -9.06
N LYS A 46 -18.22 -21.42 -10.30
CA LYS A 46 -16.83 -21.15 -10.71
C LYS A 46 -16.21 -20.02 -9.88
N LYS A 47 -16.97 -18.95 -9.64
CA LYS A 47 -16.52 -17.81 -8.83
C LYS A 47 -16.29 -18.22 -7.37
N GLU A 48 -17.18 -19.01 -6.79
CA GLU A 48 -17.03 -19.54 -5.42
C GLU A 48 -15.82 -20.47 -5.30
N GLN A 49 -15.59 -21.33 -6.29
CA GLN A 49 -14.45 -22.24 -6.28
C GLN A 49 -13.13 -21.50 -6.45
N ALA A 50 -13.07 -20.53 -7.36
CA ALA A 50 -11.89 -19.67 -7.52
C ALA A 50 -11.61 -18.87 -6.24
N LYS A 51 -12.65 -18.34 -5.58
CA LYS A 51 -12.53 -17.65 -4.29
C LYS A 51 -12.00 -18.58 -3.20
N LYS A 52 -12.53 -19.80 -3.09
CA LYS A 52 -12.10 -20.79 -2.10
C LYS A 52 -10.65 -21.24 -2.32
N GLU A 53 -10.24 -21.39 -3.57
CA GLU A 53 -8.85 -21.72 -3.91
C GLU A 53 -7.90 -20.56 -3.61
N ALA A 54 -8.31 -19.32 -3.92
CA ALA A 54 -7.57 -18.13 -3.55
C ALA A 54 -7.42 -18.00 -2.03
N GLU A 55 -8.50 -18.14 -1.26
CA GLU A 55 -8.46 -18.16 0.21
C GLU A 55 -7.56 -19.28 0.74
N ARG A 56 -7.60 -20.48 0.13
CA ARG A 56 -6.71 -21.58 0.52
C ARG A 56 -5.23 -21.26 0.26
N LYS A 57 -4.93 -20.63 -0.89
CA LYS A 57 -3.57 -20.18 -1.24
C LYS A 57 -3.10 -19.09 -0.27
N GLU A 58 -3.96 -18.13 0.07
CA GLU A 58 -3.66 -17.07 1.05
C GLU A 58 -3.39 -17.64 2.46
N MET A 59 -4.13 -18.66 2.87
CA MET A 59 -4.00 -19.31 4.17
C MET A 59 -2.82 -20.29 4.26
N ALA A 60 -2.17 -20.64 3.13
CA ALA A 60 -1.12 -21.65 3.10
C ALA A 60 0.17 -21.23 3.84
N ASP A 61 0.55 -19.94 3.77
CA ASP A 61 1.78 -19.45 4.43
C ASP A 61 1.57 -19.03 5.90
N ILE A 62 0.39 -19.28 6.46
CA ILE A 62 0.08 -18.81 7.81
C ILE A 62 0.63 -19.80 8.82
N VAL A 63 1.68 -19.37 9.50
CA VAL A 63 2.31 -20.13 10.59
C VAL A 63 1.46 -19.94 11.86
N VAL A 64 0.99 -21.05 12.43
CA VAL A 64 0.26 -21.04 13.71
C VAL A 64 1.17 -20.47 14.79
N GLN A 65 0.73 -19.35 15.38
CA GLN A 65 1.44 -18.68 16.46
C GLN A 65 1.07 -19.25 17.83
N ASP A 66 1.98 -19.12 18.78
CA ASP A 66 1.69 -19.39 20.19
C ASP A 66 0.66 -18.39 20.75
N LYS A 67 0.08 -18.73 21.90
CA LYS A 67 -0.83 -17.82 22.60
C LYS A 67 -0.05 -16.78 23.38
N LEU A 68 -0.52 -15.53 23.34
CA LEU A 68 0.01 -14.48 24.19
C LEU A 68 -0.23 -14.81 25.68
N VAL A 69 0.82 -14.69 26.48
CA VAL A 69 0.83 -14.91 27.92
C VAL A 69 0.71 -13.57 28.62
N GLU A 70 -0.45 -13.34 29.24
CA GLU A 70 -0.70 -12.13 30.01
C GLU A 70 0.27 -11.99 31.18
N ALA A 71 0.81 -10.78 31.34
CA ALA A 71 1.67 -10.43 32.48
C ALA A 71 0.97 -10.74 33.81
N ARG A 72 1.59 -11.59 34.62
CA ARG A 72 1.08 -11.98 35.94
C ARG A 72 1.69 -11.10 37.05
N GLY A 73 0.85 -10.63 37.97
CA GLY A 73 1.27 -9.99 39.24
C GLY A 73 1.52 -8.48 39.18
N LYS A 74 2.15 -7.94 38.13
CA LYS A 74 2.30 -6.48 37.92
C LYS A 74 1.26 -5.99 36.91
N ARG A 75 0.75 -4.76 37.11
CA ARG A 75 -0.08 -4.11 36.08
C ARG A 75 0.75 -4.00 34.79
N PRO A 76 0.23 -4.45 33.64
CA PRO A 76 0.95 -4.33 32.39
C PRO A 76 1.15 -2.85 32.07
N ILE A 77 2.28 -2.53 31.43
CA ILE A 77 2.54 -1.19 30.93
C ILE A 77 1.69 -0.97 29.69
N ARG A 78 1.07 0.20 29.58
CA ARG A 78 0.06 0.47 28.54
C ARG A 78 0.31 1.81 27.87
N LEU A 79 0.03 1.85 26.58
CA LEU A 79 -0.03 3.05 25.75
C LEU A 79 -1.51 3.28 25.37
N PRO A 80 -2.19 4.25 26.01
CA PRO A 80 -3.59 4.54 25.74
C PRO A 80 -3.76 5.34 24.44
N ASP A 81 -5.01 5.44 23.99
CA ASP A 81 -5.46 6.30 22.90
C ASP A 81 -4.74 6.10 21.55
N VAL A 82 -4.46 4.85 21.19
CA VAL A 82 -3.80 4.49 19.92
C VAL A 82 -4.76 3.85 18.94
N PHE A 83 -4.59 4.14 17.66
CA PHE A 83 -5.26 3.47 16.55
C PHE A 83 -4.38 2.35 16.01
N ALA A 84 -4.99 1.30 15.47
CA ALA A 84 -4.28 0.17 14.88
C ALA A 84 -4.47 0.13 13.36
N ARG A 85 -3.40 -0.16 12.62
CA ARG A 85 -3.43 -0.49 11.19
C ARG A 85 -2.76 -1.86 10.99
N PRO A 86 -3.37 -2.79 10.22
CA PRO A 86 -4.68 -2.69 9.59
C PRO A 86 -5.82 -2.66 10.61
N ASP A 87 -6.94 -2.04 10.22
CA ASP A 87 -8.13 -1.95 11.08
C ASP A 87 -8.73 -3.34 11.38
N LEU A 88 -9.23 -3.50 12.60
CA LEU A 88 -9.96 -4.70 13.04
C LEU A 88 -11.36 -4.84 12.44
N GLY A 89 -11.83 -3.83 11.70
CA GLY A 89 -13.17 -3.73 11.16
C GLY A 89 -14.17 -3.11 12.14
N GLY A 90 -15.18 -2.42 11.60
CA GLY A 90 -16.13 -1.65 12.40
C GLY A 90 -15.76 -0.17 12.52
N ARG A 91 -16.28 0.51 13.53
CA ARG A 91 -16.03 1.95 13.74
C ARG A 91 -14.61 2.15 14.26
N ARG A 92 -13.83 3.00 13.59
CA ARG A 92 -12.51 3.44 14.04
C ARG A 92 -12.63 4.13 15.40
N VAL A 93 -12.08 3.51 16.44
CA VAL A 93 -11.99 4.09 17.79
C VAL A 93 -10.59 3.84 18.36
N PRO A 94 -10.07 4.79 19.17
CA PRO A 94 -8.78 4.62 19.79
C PRO A 94 -8.87 3.53 20.88
N GLY A 95 -7.89 2.64 20.92
CA GLY A 95 -7.77 1.58 21.92
C GLY A 95 -6.50 1.70 22.75
N GLU A 96 -6.15 0.59 23.41
CA GLU A 96 -5.01 0.57 24.33
C GLU A 96 -4.05 -0.58 23.95
N LEU A 97 -2.76 -0.27 23.84
CA LEU A 97 -1.70 -1.23 23.57
C LEU A 97 -0.97 -1.57 24.88
N ALA A 98 -0.99 -2.84 25.28
CA ALA A 98 -0.42 -3.32 26.54
C ALA A 98 0.74 -4.30 26.31
N ILE A 99 1.80 -4.17 27.12
CA ILE A 99 2.95 -5.07 27.11
C ILE A 99 2.68 -6.26 28.04
N HIS A 100 2.89 -7.47 27.53
CA HIS A 100 2.72 -8.72 28.24
C HIS A 100 4.02 -9.54 28.25
N SER A 101 3.99 -10.77 28.80
CA SER A 101 5.22 -11.53 29.08
C SER A 101 5.97 -12.00 27.83
N ASN A 102 5.27 -12.25 26.73
CA ASN A 102 5.87 -12.75 25.48
C ASN A 102 5.43 -11.95 24.23
N GLY A 103 4.85 -10.76 24.41
CA GLY A 103 4.37 -9.94 23.31
C GLY A 103 3.59 -8.71 23.76
N VAL A 104 2.95 -8.05 22.80
CA VAL A 104 2.05 -6.93 23.01
C VAL A 104 0.62 -7.28 22.60
N ARG A 105 -0.36 -6.68 23.26
CA ARG A 105 -1.79 -6.81 22.95
C ARG A 105 -2.40 -5.44 22.75
N PHE A 106 -3.00 -5.22 21.59
CA PHE A 106 -3.94 -4.14 21.39
C PHE A 106 -5.34 -4.62 21.73
N GLN A 107 -6.06 -3.86 22.55
CA GLN A 107 -7.44 -4.15 22.92
C GLN A 107 -8.36 -3.02 22.47
N HIS A 108 -9.39 -3.38 21.70
CA HIS A 108 -10.43 -2.44 21.30
C HIS A 108 -11.33 -2.12 22.52
N PRO A 109 -11.67 -0.83 22.78
CA PRO A 109 -12.33 -0.43 24.02
C PRO A 109 -13.80 -0.91 24.11
N VAL A 110 -14.52 -0.88 22.99
CA VAL A 110 -15.95 -1.25 22.94
C VAL A 110 -16.16 -2.76 22.75
N GLN A 111 -15.35 -3.40 21.91
CA GLN A 111 -15.47 -4.80 21.54
C GLN A 111 -14.27 -5.56 22.07
N SER A 112 -14.37 -6.03 23.32
CA SER A 112 -13.27 -6.73 24.01
C SER A 112 -12.81 -8.02 23.32
N GLU A 113 -13.64 -8.60 22.45
CA GLU A 113 -13.27 -9.75 21.60
C GLU A 113 -12.32 -9.37 20.45
N GLN A 114 -12.36 -8.11 19.99
CA GLN A 114 -11.43 -7.61 18.98
C GLN A 114 -10.11 -7.22 19.63
N ARG A 115 -9.09 -8.05 19.41
CA ARG A 115 -7.73 -7.83 19.91
C ARG A 115 -6.70 -8.18 18.84
N ILE A 116 -5.55 -7.51 18.89
CA ILE A 116 -4.38 -7.85 18.09
C ILE A 116 -3.29 -8.28 19.03
N ASP A 117 -2.85 -9.53 18.91
CA ASP A 117 -1.75 -10.09 19.68
C ASP A 117 -0.52 -10.20 18.78
N VAL A 118 0.59 -9.56 19.18
CA VAL A 118 1.87 -9.64 18.46
C VAL A 118 2.93 -10.18 19.41
N LEU A 119 3.46 -11.36 19.09
CA LEU A 119 4.50 -12.01 19.91
C LEU A 119 5.89 -11.45 19.61
N PHE A 120 6.73 -11.31 20.64
CA PHE A 120 8.11 -10.84 20.47
C PHE A 120 8.94 -11.74 19.55
N SER A 121 8.70 -13.05 19.58
CA SER A 121 9.40 -14.03 18.73
C SER A 121 9.16 -13.81 17.23
N ASN A 122 7.98 -13.29 16.87
CA ASN A 122 7.55 -13.09 15.49
C ASN A 122 7.85 -11.67 14.95
N ILE A 123 8.33 -10.75 15.79
CA ILE A 123 8.78 -9.43 15.33
C ILE A 123 10.14 -9.61 14.64
N GLN A 124 10.25 -9.14 13.41
CA GLN A 124 11.51 -8.99 12.68
C GLN A 124 12.11 -7.63 12.99
N HIS A 125 11.34 -6.56 12.76
CA HIS A 125 11.76 -5.18 13.02
C HIS A 125 10.69 -4.43 13.81
N MET A 126 11.14 -3.55 14.71
CA MET A 126 10.28 -2.64 15.46
C MET A 126 10.76 -1.21 15.23
N PHE A 127 9.89 -0.37 14.67
CA PHE A 127 10.21 1.02 14.40
C PHE A 127 9.45 1.93 15.35
N PHE A 128 10.14 2.92 15.91
CA PHE A 128 9.51 4.10 16.49
C PHE A 128 9.71 5.26 15.52
N HIS A 129 8.62 5.81 15.01
CA HIS A 129 8.67 6.94 14.10
C HIS A 129 8.05 8.17 14.78
N PRO A 130 8.87 9.22 15.04
CA PRO A 130 8.40 10.44 15.69
C PRO A 130 7.48 11.25 14.75
N CYS A 131 6.65 12.14 15.31
CA CYS A 131 5.80 13.07 14.54
C CYS A 131 6.56 14.34 14.09
N ASP A 132 7.86 14.25 13.86
CA ASP A 132 8.71 15.39 13.47
C ASP A 132 8.59 15.62 11.96
N GLY A 133 7.79 16.62 11.58
CA GLY A 133 7.42 16.86 10.18
C GLY A 133 6.35 15.92 9.63
N GLU A 134 5.73 15.10 10.48
CA GLU A 134 4.63 14.20 10.15
C GLU A 134 3.38 14.54 10.98
N LEU A 135 2.21 14.07 10.53
CA LEU A 135 0.93 14.27 11.22
C LEU A 135 0.65 13.22 12.30
N VAL A 136 1.44 12.14 12.34
CA VAL A 136 1.23 11.00 13.23
C VAL A 136 2.52 10.62 13.94
N VAL A 137 2.40 10.16 15.18
CA VAL A 137 3.46 9.40 15.88
C VAL A 137 3.07 7.93 15.87
N LEU A 138 4.03 7.03 15.66
CA LEU A 138 3.71 5.60 15.52
C LEU A 138 4.79 4.67 16.07
N VAL A 139 4.34 3.46 16.44
CA VAL A 139 5.17 2.27 16.62
C VAL A 139 4.73 1.25 15.58
N HIS A 140 5.67 0.75 14.79
CA HIS A 140 5.42 -0.22 13.72
C HIS A 140 6.15 -1.53 13.99
N PHE A 141 5.47 -2.64 13.75
CA PHE A 141 6.02 -3.99 13.84
C PHE A 141 5.99 -4.62 12.45
N HIS A 142 7.17 -4.92 11.92
CA HIS A 142 7.33 -5.78 10.76
C HIS A 142 7.55 -7.23 11.24
N LEU A 143 6.73 -8.16 10.78
CA LEU A 143 6.67 -9.53 11.28
C LEU A 143 7.39 -10.51 10.35
N LYS A 144 8.10 -11.48 10.94
CA LYS A 144 8.74 -12.59 10.22
C LYS A 144 7.70 -13.41 9.47
N ASN A 145 6.62 -13.77 10.16
CA ASN A 145 5.49 -14.51 9.59
C ASN A 145 4.22 -13.66 9.61
N PRO A 146 3.45 -13.66 8.50
CA PRO A 146 2.20 -12.92 8.44
C PRO A 146 1.17 -13.48 9.43
N ILE A 147 0.38 -12.59 10.02
CA ILE A 147 -0.73 -12.94 10.90
C ILE A 147 -2.06 -12.46 10.29
N ILE A 148 -3.17 -13.03 10.77
CA ILE A 148 -4.52 -12.60 10.37
C ILE A 148 -5.04 -11.60 11.39
N ILE A 149 -5.42 -10.41 10.91
CA ILE A 149 -6.10 -9.39 11.70
C ILE A 149 -7.45 -9.11 11.03
N GLY A 150 -8.54 -9.42 11.75
CA GLY A 150 -9.89 -9.38 11.18
C GLY A 150 -10.02 -10.32 9.98
N LYS A 151 -10.12 -9.75 8.77
CA LYS A 151 -10.19 -10.49 7.51
C LYS A 151 -8.92 -10.38 6.64
N LYS A 152 -7.91 -9.64 7.10
CA LYS A 152 -6.71 -9.32 6.31
C LYS A 152 -5.50 -10.08 6.87
N LYS A 153 -4.78 -10.76 5.98
CA LYS A 153 -3.43 -11.27 6.27
C LYS A 153 -2.45 -10.11 6.13
N THR A 154 -1.60 -9.87 7.14
CA THR A 154 -0.61 -8.79 7.13
C THR A 154 0.70 -9.24 7.75
N ARG A 155 1.81 -8.71 7.23
CA ARG A 155 3.13 -8.75 7.89
C ARG A 155 3.42 -7.50 8.71
N ASP A 156 2.62 -6.47 8.53
CA ASP A 156 2.86 -5.16 9.10
C ASP A 156 1.70 -4.79 10.02
N VAL A 157 2.05 -4.41 11.25
CA VAL A 157 1.10 -3.97 12.27
C VAL A 157 1.62 -2.68 12.87
N GLN A 158 0.82 -1.62 12.75
CA GLN A 158 1.18 -0.29 13.18
C GLN A 158 0.20 0.22 14.22
N PHE A 159 0.72 0.87 15.26
CA PHE A 159 -0.06 1.59 16.25
C PHE A 159 0.33 3.05 16.23
N TYR A 160 -0.63 3.95 16.06
CA TYR A 160 -0.35 5.37 15.86
C TYR A 160 -1.33 6.28 16.58
N ARG A 161 -0.92 7.52 16.79
CA ARG A 161 -1.76 8.62 17.28
C ARG A 161 -1.55 9.84 16.38
N GLU A 162 -2.64 10.53 16.09
CA GLU A 162 -2.60 11.79 15.34
C GLU A 162 -2.04 12.89 16.24
N ALA A 163 -1.05 13.63 15.75
CA ALA A 163 -0.33 14.66 16.51
C ALA A 163 -1.00 16.04 16.42
N SER A 164 -1.87 16.24 15.42
CA SER A 164 -2.63 17.47 15.22
C SER A 164 -4.13 17.19 15.36
N ASP A 165 -4.78 17.90 16.28
CA ASP A 165 -6.23 17.87 16.52
C ASP A 165 -7.02 18.73 15.52
N ALA A 166 -6.41 19.04 14.37
CA ALA A 166 -7.02 19.84 13.31
C ALA A 166 -8.07 19.02 12.57
N GLN A 167 -9.15 18.64 13.27
CA GLN A 167 -10.45 18.52 12.63
C GLN A 167 -10.77 19.90 12.06
N PHE A 168 -10.38 20.09 10.81
CA PHE A 168 -10.94 21.10 9.94
C PHE A 168 -12.42 20.75 9.80
N ASP A 169 -13.25 21.32 10.68
CA ASP A 169 -14.70 21.24 10.60
C ASP A 169 -15.12 21.96 9.32
N GLU A 170 -15.16 21.21 8.22
CA GLU A 170 -15.58 21.64 6.88
C GLU A 170 -17.06 22.09 6.88
N THR A 171 -17.81 21.79 7.94
CA THR A 171 -19.10 22.37 8.27
C THR A 171 -18.92 23.72 8.97
N GLY A 172 -18.75 24.78 8.17
CA GLY A 172 -18.54 26.16 8.59
C GLY A 172 -19.62 26.81 9.47
N ASN A 173 -19.87 26.29 10.68
CA ASN A 173 -20.88 26.85 11.59
C ASN A 173 -20.40 27.07 13.03
N ARG A 174 -19.10 26.91 13.33
CA ARG A 174 -18.50 27.56 14.49
C ARG A 174 -17.92 28.90 14.05
N ARG A 175 -18.64 29.97 14.39
CA ARG A 175 -18.13 31.35 14.36
C ARG A 175 -16.69 31.33 14.86
N ARG A 176 -15.73 31.49 13.96
CA ARG A 176 -14.37 31.85 14.31
C ARG A 176 -14.51 33.10 15.18
N ARG A 177 -14.31 32.98 16.50
CA ARG A 177 -13.69 34.09 17.19
C ARG A 177 -12.35 34.20 16.51
N PHE A 178 -12.24 35.12 15.55
CA PHE A 178 -10.95 35.61 15.11
C PHE A 178 -10.25 36.07 16.39
N ARG A 179 -9.39 35.21 16.94
CA ARG A 179 -8.45 35.58 17.99
C ARG A 179 -7.40 36.43 17.27
N TYR A 180 -7.62 37.73 17.29
CA TYR A 180 -6.72 38.73 16.73
C TYR A 180 -5.58 38.92 17.72
N GLY A 181 -4.45 38.25 17.49
CA GLY A 181 -3.20 38.53 18.17
C GLY A 181 -2.09 37.59 17.72
N ASP A 182 -1.00 38.15 17.19
CA ASP A 182 0.25 37.42 16.90
C ASP A 182 0.77 36.68 18.16
N GLU A 183 0.38 37.13 19.36
CA GLU A 183 0.72 36.52 20.66
C GLU A 183 -0.07 35.22 20.93
N ASP A 184 -1.35 35.17 20.59
CA ASP A 184 -2.19 33.97 20.73
C ASP A 184 -1.79 32.88 19.72
N GLU A 185 -1.38 33.29 18.50
CA GLU A 185 -0.90 32.37 17.46
C GLU A 185 0.44 31.74 17.85
N LEU A 186 1.35 32.54 18.41
CA LEU A 186 2.62 32.06 18.95
C LEU A 186 2.41 31.11 20.14
N GLU A 187 1.46 31.40 21.02
CA GLU A 187 1.13 30.52 22.17
C GLU A 187 0.57 29.18 21.68
N ALA A 188 -0.37 29.20 20.73
CA ALA A 188 -0.92 27.98 20.13
C ALA A 188 0.15 27.13 19.42
N GLU A 189 1.07 27.76 18.68
CA GLU A 189 2.19 27.07 18.04
C GLU A 189 3.13 26.43 19.08
N GLN A 190 3.41 27.13 20.19
CA GLN A 190 4.22 26.59 21.28
C GLN A 190 3.52 25.42 21.99
N GLU A 191 2.21 25.49 22.20
CA GLU A 191 1.43 24.40 22.76
C GLU A 191 1.44 23.16 21.86
N GLU A 192 1.26 23.34 20.54
CA GLU A 192 1.33 22.24 19.58
C GLU A 192 2.72 21.58 19.59
N ARG A 193 3.79 22.38 19.61
CA ARG A 193 5.16 21.87 19.71
C ARG A 193 5.39 21.08 21.00
N ARG A 194 4.90 21.58 22.14
CA ARG A 194 5.00 20.86 23.43
C ARG A 194 4.21 19.56 23.39
N HIS A 195 3.02 19.56 22.79
CA HIS A 195 2.19 18.37 22.66
C HIS A 195 2.89 17.30 21.80
N ARG A 196 3.42 17.67 20.61
CA ARG A 196 4.21 16.79 19.74
C ARG A 196 5.41 16.19 20.47
N GLN A 197 6.16 17.01 21.21
CA GLN A 197 7.31 16.53 22.00
C GLN A 197 6.89 15.54 23.11
N GLN A 198 5.77 15.79 23.78
CA GLN A 198 5.24 14.88 24.80
C GLN A 198 4.81 13.54 24.18
N LEU A 199 4.11 13.58 23.05
CA LEU A 199 3.72 12.37 22.30
C LEU A 199 4.94 11.55 21.85
N ASN A 200 5.96 12.20 21.28
CA ASN A 200 7.20 11.55 20.90
C ASN A 200 7.90 10.90 22.11
N GLN A 201 7.95 11.58 23.26
CA GLN A 201 8.54 11.03 24.48
C GLN A 201 7.74 9.85 25.03
N GLU A 202 6.41 9.89 24.97
CA GLU A 202 5.53 8.81 25.42
C GLU A 202 5.74 7.55 24.57
N PHE A 203 5.66 7.68 23.25
CA PHE A 203 5.85 6.56 22.31
C PHE A 203 7.27 5.99 22.39
N ARG A 204 8.29 6.86 22.47
CA ARG A 204 9.68 6.41 22.62
C ARG A 204 9.88 5.60 23.90
N LYS A 205 9.41 6.10 25.05
CA LYS A 205 9.50 5.38 26.33
C LYS A 205 8.79 4.03 26.26
N PHE A 206 7.64 3.98 25.61
CA PHE A 206 6.90 2.72 25.44
C PHE A 206 7.65 1.72 24.55
N ALA A 207 8.25 2.18 23.44
CA ALA A 207 9.07 1.33 22.58
C ALA A 207 10.33 0.80 23.31
N GLU A 208 10.99 1.66 24.11
CA GLU A 208 12.13 1.25 24.95
C GLU A 208 11.73 0.20 26.01
N GLN A 209 10.52 0.30 26.58
CA GLN A 209 9.99 -0.70 27.51
C GLN A 209 9.66 -2.03 26.83
N ILE A 210 9.24 -2.03 25.55
CA ILE A 210 9.07 -3.26 24.78
C ILE A 210 10.42 -3.98 24.65
N THR A 211 11.48 -3.24 24.29
CA THR A 211 12.85 -3.77 24.21
C THR A 211 13.28 -4.41 25.53
N GLU A 212 13.08 -3.72 26.66
CA GLU A 212 13.42 -4.24 27.99
C GLU A 212 12.63 -5.51 28.35
N GLN A 213 11.30 -5.52 28.16
CA GLN A 213 10.46 -6.67 28.48
C GLN A 213 10.68 -7.86 27.55
N SER A 214 11.14 -7.62 26.32
CA SER A 214 11.53 -8.68 25.38
C SER A 214 12.86 -9.35 25.74
N GLY A 215 13.60 -8.83 26.73
CA GLY A 215 14.95 -9.30 27.04
C GLY A 215 15.97 -8.96 25.94
N ASN A 216 15.82 -7.79 25.30
CA ASN A 216 16.61 -7.33 24.15
C ASN A 216 16.52 -8.22 22.90
N MET A 217 15.46 -9.05 22.79
CA MET A 217 15.19 -9.80 21.56
C MET A 217 14.74 -8.90 20.41
N VAL A 218 14.05 -7.81 20.73
CA VAL A 218 13.57 -6.81 19.78
C VAL A 218 14.20 -5.48 20.16
N GLN A 219 14.82 -4.80 19.20
CA GLN A 219 15.39 -3.47 19.40
C GLN A 219 14.52 -2.43 18.70
N VAL A 220 14.48 -1.22 19.26
CA VAL A 220 13.79 -0.09 18.64
C VAL A 220 14.72 0.52 17.59
N ASP A 221 14.23 0.62 16.36
CA ASP A 221 14.90 1.33 15.28
C ASP A 221 14.15 2.64 14.96
N ILE A 222 14.88 3.68 14.59
CA ILE A 222 14.35 5.03 14.40
C ILE A 222 14.81 5.55 13.03
N PRO A 223 13.91 6.06 12.18
CA PRO A 223 14.30 6.58 10.87
C PRO A 223 15.17 7.83 10.96
N TYR A 224 16.18 7.89 10.10
CA TYR A 224 17.02 9.05 9.89
C TYR A 224 16.36 9.95 8.85
N ARG A 225 15.53 10.90 9.31
CA ARG A 225 14.80 11.81 8.42
C ARG A 225 15.72 12.60 7.48
N ASP A 226 16.88 13.01 7.96
CA ASP A 226 17.84 13.82 7.18
C ASP A 226 18.47 13.05 6.01
N LEU A 227 18.47 11.72 6.06
CA LEU A 227 18.89 10.83 4.97
C LEU A 227 17.71 10.37 4.10
N GLY A 228 16.50 10.86 4.39
CA GLY A 228 15.30 10.49 3.66
C GLY A 228 15.24 11.12 2.27
N PHE A 229 14.69 10.39 1.32
CA PHE A 229 14.49 10.85 -0.06
C PHE A 229 13.07 10.54 -0.54
N ASN A 230 12.56 11.37 -1.45
CA ASN A 230 11.22 11.19 -2.00
C ASN A 230 11.24 10.20 -3.17
N GLY A 231 10.22 9.36 -3.25
CA GLY A 231 10.03 8.41 -4.34
C GLY A 231 8.62 7.82 -4.34
N VAL A 232 8.32 7.02 -5.35
CA VAL A 232 7.02 6.38 -5.57
C VAL A 232 7.21 4.87 -5.45
N PRO A 233 7.17 4.30 -4.23
CA PRO A 233 7.27 2.85 -4.03
C PRO A 233 6.00 2.10 -4.48
N PHE A 234 4.86 2.79 -4.49
CA PHE A 234 3.57 2.23 -4.87
C PHE A 234 2.85 3.13 -5.87
N ARG A 235 1.87 3.93 -5.43
CA ARG A 235 1.05 4.79 -6.31
C ARG A 235 1.24 6.28 -6.07
N SER A 236 1.72 6.67 -4.91
CA SER A 236 1.91 8.06 -4.51
C SER A 236 3.35 8.32 -4.15
N ASN A 237 3.76 9.57 -4.32
CA ASN A 237 5.03 10.05 -3.80
C ASN A 237 5.01 9.99 -2.27
N ALA A 238 6.05 9.44 -1.69
CA ALA A 238 6.24 9.31 -0.25
C ALA A 238 7.71 9.55 0.11
N LEU A 239 7.95 10.01 1.33
CA LEU A 239 9.29 10.11 1.89
C LEU A 239 9.73 8.71 2.36
N LEU A 240 10.74 8.14 1.69
CA LEU A 240 11.41 6.94 2.15
C LEU A 240 12.55 7.34 3.09
N GLN A 241 12.68 6.62 4.20
CA GLN A 241 13.64 6.95 5.23
C GLN A 241 14.50 5.74 5.55
N PRO A 242 15.83 5.87 5.44
CA PRO A 242 16.75 4.90 5.99
C PRO A 242 16.63 4.81 7.52
N THR A 243 16.86 3.62 8.03
CA THR A 243 17.00 3.29 9.46
C THR A 243 18.35 2.60 9.65
N THR A 244 18.57 1.96 10.80
CA THR A 244 19.84 1.25 11.06
C THR A 244 20.02 0.07 10.09
N GLU A 245 18.95 -0.68 9.81
CA GLU A 245 19.02 -1.91 9.00
C GLU A 245 18.03 -1.95 7.82
N CYS A 246 17.12 -0.98 7.72
CA CYS A 246 16.04 -0.99 6.76
C CYS A 246 15.87 0.33 5.99
N LEU A 247 15.25 0.26 4.82
CA LEU A 247 14.61 1.40 4.15
C LEU A 247 13.11 1.28 4.36
N ILE A 248 12.49 2.31 4.91
CA ILE A 248 11.08 2.26 5.30
C ILE A 248 10.25 3.40 4.73
N GLN A 249 8.96 3.12 4.54
CA GLN A 249 7.89 4.10 4.41
C GLN A 249 6.74 3.60 5.29
N LEU A 250 6.40 4.37 6.33
CA LEU A 250 5.44 3.95 7.35
C LEU A 250 4.28 4.94 7.54
N THR A 251 4.36 6.15 7.00
CA THR A 251 3.34 7.19 7.21
C THR A 251 1.97 6.76 6.67
N ASP A 252 1.95 6.21 5.46
CA ASP A 252 0.74 5.85 4.73
C ASP A 252 0.75 4.41 4.25
N MET A 253 -0.43 3.82 4.08
CA MET A 253 -0.57 2.48 3.52
C MET A 253 -0.60 2.53 1.98
N PRO A 254 -0.05 1.52 1.29
CA PRO A 254 0.63 0.34 1.82
C PRO A 254 2.04 0.68 2.35
N PHE A 255 2.44 0.01 3.43
CA PHE A 255 3.74 0.22 4.06
C PHE A 255 4.85 -0.43 3.25
N LEU A 256 6.04 0.17 3.26
CA LEU A 256 7.25 -0.43 2.73
C LEU A 256 8.26 -0.65 3.85
N VAL A 257 8.78 -1.89 3.95
CA VAL A 257 9.92 -2.23 4.81
C VAL A 257 10.85 -3.12 3.99
N VAL A 258 12.00 -2.58 3.61
CA VAL A 258 13.07 -3.31 2.91
C VAL A 258 14.21 -3.52 3.88
N THR A 259 14.50 -4.78 4.23
CA THR A 259 15.65 -5.12 5.08
C THR A 259 16.91 -5.17 4.24
N MET A 260 17.90 -4.33 4.52
CA MET A 260 19.11 -4.21 3.68
C MET A 260 19.90 -5.52 3.63
N ALA A 261 19.96 -6.27 4.73
CA ALA A 261 20.63 -7.58 4.78
C ALA A 261 19.99 -8.67 3.88
N GLU A 262 18.73 -8.49 3.45
CA GLU A 262 18.04 -9.40 2.54
C GLU A 262 18.19 -9.01 1.07
N VAL A 263 18.78 -7.84 0.79
CA VAL A 263 19.06 -7.35 -0.57
C VAL A 263 20.30 -8.08 -1.10
N GLU A 264 20.22 -8.50 -2.36
CA GLU A 264 21.32 -9.08 -3.13
C GLU A 264 22.03 -7.99 -3.94
N ILE A 265 21.25 -7.23 -4.72
CA ILE A 265 21.74 -6.14 -5.57
C ILE A 265 20.65 -5.08 -5.74
N ALA A 266 21.05 -3.82 -5.87
CA ALA A 266 20.18 -2.72 -6.25
C ALA A 266 20.46 -2.29 -7.70
N SER A 267 19.43 -2.00 -8.48
CA SER A 267 19.58 -1.46 -9.84
C SER A 267 18.99 -0.06 -9.90
N LEU A 268 19.81 0.93 -10.24
CA LEU A 268 19.41 2.30 -10.52
C LEU A 268 19.12 2.40 -12.02
N GLU A 269 17.85 2.59 -12.36
CA GLU A 269 17.39 2.63 -13.75
C GLU A 269 17.09 4.06 -14.19
N ARG A 270 17.17 4.31 -15.50
CA ARG A 270 17.00 5.63 -16.11
C ARG A 270 18.01 6.67 -15.61
N VAL A 271 19.21 6.22 -15.26
CA VAL A 271 20.32 7.12 -14.94
C VAL A 271 20.94 7.57 -16.26
N GLN A 272 20.46 8.69 -16.80
CA GLN A 272 20.99 9.29 -18.03
C GLN A 272 20.91 10.81 -17.99
N PHE A 273 21.79 11.48 -18.73
CA PHE A 273 21.81 12.94 -18.79
C PHE A 273 20.49 13.49 -19.36
N GLY A 274 19.95 14.54 -18.72
CA GLY A 274 18.73 15.22 -19.16
C GLY A 274 17.43 14.69 -18.55
N LEU A 275 17.43 13.53 -17.87
CA LEU A 275 16.29 13.12 -17.05
C LEU A 275 16.28 13.85 -15.70
N LYS A 276 15.07 14.10 -15.20
CA LYS A 276 14.87 14.72 -13.88
C LYS A 276 14.82 13.71 -12.74
N ASN A 277 14.44 12.47 -13.07
CA ASN A 277 14.18 11.42 -12.09
C ASN A 277 14.77 10.08 -12.59
N PHE A 278 15.17 9.23 -11.66
CA PHE A 278 15.58 7.85 -11.88
C PHE A 278 14.68 6.89 -11.09
N ASP A 279 14.80 5.58 -11.30
CA ASP A 279 14.14 4.55 -10.50
C ASP A 279 15.17 3.69 -9.78
N LEU A 280 14.78 3.12 -8.65
CA LEU A 280 15.59 2.21 -7.86
C LEU A 280 14.85 0.88 -7.70
N VAL A 281 15.51 -0.22 -8.04
CA VAL A 281 14.96 -1.57 -7.93
C VAL A 281 15.79 -2.40 -6.96
N PHE A 282 15.16 -2.94 -5.94
CA PHE A 282 15.80 -3.86 -4.99
C PHE A 282 15.52 -5.30 -5.39
N ILE A 283 16.58 -6.09 -5.56
CA ILE A 283 16.53 -7.52 -5.80
C ILE A 283 16.97 -8.22 -4.52
N PHE A 284 16.17 -9.17 -4.05
CA PHE A 284 16.41 -9.90 -2.82
C PHE A 284 17.23 -11.18 -3.06
N ARG A 285 17.94 -11.62 -2.02
CA ARG A 285 18.66 -12.91 -1.99
C ARG A 285 17.72 -14.10 -2.19
N ASP A 286 16.49 -13.95 -1.72
CA ASP A 286 15.41 -14.89 -2.01
C ASP A 286 14.73 -14.52 -3.34
N PHE A 287 15.14 -15.18 -4.42
CA PHE A 287 14.61 -14.92 -5.76
C PHE A 287 13.14 -15.28 -5.95
N THR A 288 12.50 -15.92 -4.96
CA THR A 288 11.05 -16.12 -4.95
C THR A 288 10.30 -14.83 -4.60
N LYS A 289 10.94 -13.92 -3.87
CA LYS A 289 10.38 -12.59 -3.58
C LYS A 289 10.40 -11.73 -4.85
N PRO A 290 9.30 -11.03 -5.17
CA PRO A 290 9.30 -10.08 -6.27
C PRO A 290 10.23 -8.90 -5.94
N PRO A 291 10.93 -8.33 -6.95
CA PRO A 291 11.69 -7.10 -6.76
C PRO A 291 10.80 -5.94 -6.31
N VAL A 292 11.37 -5.04 -5.51
CA VAL A 292 10.69 -3.83 -5.04
C VAL A 292 11.16 -2.66 -5.89
N HIS A 293 10.22 -1.91 -6.44
CA HIS A 293 10.49 -0.72 -7.24
C HIS A 293 10.21 0.54 -6.42
N VAL A 294 11.14 1.49 -6.44
CA VAL A 294 10.95 2.86 -5.94
C VAL A 294 11.17 3.79 -7.11
N ASN A 295 10.06 4.27 -7.68
CA ASN A 295 10.09 5.02 -8.93
C ASN A 295 10.21 6.54 -8.69
N THR A 296 10.57 7.27 -9.73
CA THR A 296 10.47 8.75 -9.76
C THR A 296 11.27 9.42 -8.62
N ILE A 297 12.47 8.91 -8.32
CA ILE A 297 13.39 9.53 -7.36
C ILE A 297 14.08 10.72 -8.05
N PRO A 298 14.10 11.92 -7.45
CA PRO A 298 14.77 13.08 -8.05
C PRO A 298 16.25 12.82 -8.31
N MET A 299 16.77 13.18 -9.50
CA MET A 299 18.19 13.02 -9.85
C MET A 299 19.14 13.76 -8.91
N SER A 300 18.67 14.81 -8.23
CA SER A 300 19.47 15.49 -7.20
C SER A 300 19.78 14.62 -5.98
N GLN A 301 19.07 13.50 -5.81
CA GLN A 301 19.27 12.53 -4.72
C GLN A 301 20.11 11.33 -5.16
N LEU A 302 20.55 11.26 -6.42
CA LEU A 302 21.26 10.10 -6.97
C LEU A 302 22.53 9.78 -6.16
N ASP A 303 23.41 10.76 -5.99
CA ASP A 303 24.67 10.58 -5.27
C ASP A 303 24.43 10.20 -3.81
N HIS A 304 23.44 10.84 -3.16
CA HIS A 304 23.05 10.50 -1.78
C HIS A 304 22.54 9.06 -1.65
N VAL A 305 21.76 8.56 -2.61
CA VAL A 305 21.28 7.18 -2.62
C VAL A 305 22.43 6.20 -2.84
N LYS A 306 23.38 6.51 -3.74
CA LYS A 306 24.58 5.69 -3.95
C LYS A 306 25.45 5.60 -2.70
N GLU A 307 25.77 6.75 -2.09
CA GLU A 307 26.54 6.81 -0.83
C GLU A 307 25.86 6.02 0.28
N TRP A 308 24.53 6.08 0.36
CA TRP A 308 23.77 5.30 1.33
C TRP A 308 23.84 3.79 1.05
N LEU A 309 23.66 3.35 -0.21
CA LEU A 309 23.78 1.95 -0.60
C LEU A 309 25.19 1.40 -0.31
N ASP A 310 26.23 2.17 -0.60
CA ASP A 310 27.62 1.85 -0.26
C ASP A 310 27.81 1.70 1.25
N SER A 311 27.23 2.60 2.06
CA SER A 311 27.33 2.54 3.53
C SER A 311 26.64 1.32 4.14
N MET A 312 25.71 0.70 3.40
CA MET A 312 24.97 -0.50 3.79
C MET A 312 25.55 -1.78 3.19
N ASP A 313 26.72 -1.71 2.54
CA ASP A 313 27.37 -2.82 1.83
C ASP A 313 26.47 -3.47 0.75
N VAL A 314 25.61 -2.67 0.10
CA VAL A 314 24.74 -3.13 -0.98
C VAL A 314 25.37 -2.79 -2.34
N VAL A 315 25.70 -3.83 -3.11
CA VAL A 315 26.17 -3.65 -4.49
C VAL A 315 25.05 -3.05 -5.33
N PHE A 316 25.38 -2.07 -6.17
CA PHE A 316 24.43 -1.47 -7.09
C PHE A 316 24.96 -1.37 -8.52
N SER A 317 24.04 -1.33 -9.47
CA SER A 317 24.30 -1.12 -10.89
C SER A 317 23.56 0.11 -11.41
N GLU A 318 24.04 0.71 -12.49
CA GLU A 318 23.40 1.84 -13.16
C GLU A 318 23.00 1.42 -14.57
N ASN A 319 21.75 1.71 -14.94
CA ASN A 319 21.17 1.37 -16.22
C ASN A 319 20.45 2.59 -16.81
N THR A 320 20.61 2.81 -18.11
CA THR A 320 19.93 3.91 -18.83
C THR A 320 18.46 3.61 -19.14
N ILE A 321 18.09 2.33 -19.14
CA ILE A 321 16.74 1.82 -19.45
C ILE A 321 16.11 1.10 -18.25
N ASN A 322 14.78 0.95 -18.27
CA ASN A 322 14.07 0.07 -17.34
C ASN A 322 14.13 -1.38 -17.82
N LEU A 323 14.52 -2.30 -16.95
CA LEU A 323 14.66 -3.71 -17.28
C LEU A 323 13.37 -4.49 -17.02
N ASN A 324 13.16 -5.57 -17.78
CA ASN A 324 12.06 -6.49 -17.53
C ASN A 324 12.41 -7.51 -16.44
N TRP A 325 12.35 -7.06 -15.19
CA TRP A 325 12.64 -7.89 -14.02
C TRP A 325 11.76 -9.14 -13.92
N SER A 326 10.54 -9.11 -14.45
CA SER A 326 9.67 -10.30 -14.44
C SER A 326 10.23 -11.45 -15.28
N ALA A 327 10.86 -11.13 -16.41
CA ALA A 327 11.52 -12.10 -17.28
C ALA A 327 12.86 -12.54 -16.68
N ILE A 328 13.68 -11.58 -16.21
CA ILE A 328 14.99 -11.84 -15.59
C ILE A 328 14.82 -12.76 -14.38
N MET A 329 13.95 -12.41 -13.44
CA MET A 329 13.73 -13.21 -12.22
C MET A 329 13.11 -14.58 -12.52
N LYS A 330 12.43 -14.75 -13.66
CA LYS A 330 11.96 -16.07 -14.08
C LYS A 330 13.15 -16.94 -14.50
N THR A 331 14.04 -16.45 -15.35
CA THR A 331 15.25 -17.15 -15.76
C THR A 331 16.13 -17.50 -14.54
N VAL A 332 16.33 -16.53 -13.64
CA VAL A 332 17.12 -16.74 -12.40
C VAL A 332 16.49 -17.81 -11.51
N ARG A 333 15.15 -17.87 -11.40
CA ARG A 333 14.47 -18.90 -10.61
C ARG A 333 14.48 -20.28 -11.26
N ASP A 334 14.49 -20.35 -12.59
CA ASP A 334 14.45 -21.62 -13.33
C ASP A 334 15.78 -22.37 -13.16
N ASP A 335 16.93 -21.69 -13.19
CA ASP A 335 18.23 -22.27 -12.85
C ASP A 335 19.21 -21.24 -12.21
N PRO A 336 19.17 -21.08 -10.86
CA PRO A 336 20.05 -20.15 -10.17
C PRO A 336 21.54 -20.53 -10.28
N ALA A 337 21.85 -21.84 -10.36
CA ALA A 337 23.23 -22.30 -10.35
C ALA A 337 23.92 -22.03 -11.68
N GLN A 338 23.21 -22.20 -12.79
CA GLN A 338 23.70 -21.85 -14.12
C GLN A 338 23.84 -20.33 -14.26
N PHE A 339 22.87 -19.55 -13.78
CA PHE A 339 22.93 -18.08 -13.80
C PHE A 339 24.23 -17.52 -13.21
N PHE A 340 24.65 -18.01 -12.03
CA PHE A 340 25.90 -17.58 -11.42
C PHE A 340 27.17 -18.13 -12.08
N GLN A 341 27.10 -19.26 -12.79
CA GLN A 341 28.21 -19.76 -13.60
C GLN A 341 28.44 -18.91 -14.84
N ASP A 342 27.37 -18.37 -15.42
CA ASP A 342 27.39 -17.55 -16.63
C ASP A 342 27.72 -16.06 -16.37
N GLY A 343 28.19 -15.72 -15.15
CA GLY A 343 28.58 -14.36 -14.78
C GLY A 343 27.57 -13.62 -13.90
N GLY A 344 26.43 -14.23 -13.56
CA GLY A 344 25.47 -13.72 -12.58
C GLY A 344 24.97 -12.32 -12.92
N TRP A 345 25.10 -11.38 -11.97
CA TRP A 345 24.70 -9.99 -12.14
C TRP A 345 25.68 -9.14 -12.99
N GLY A 346 26.73 -9.74 -13.58
CA GLY A 346 27.72 -9.05 -14.41
C GLY A 346 27.11 -8.27 -15.57
N PHE A 347 26.05 -8.79 -16.19
CA PHE A 347 25.36 -8.11 -17.31
C PHE A 347 24.74 -6.75 -16.92
N LEU A 348 24.50 -6.49 -15.62
CA LEU A 348 24.04 -5.20 -15.13
C LEU A 348 25.18 -4.20 -14.94
N LEU A 349 26.41 -4.69 -14.78
CA LEU A 349 27.60 -3.88 -14.48
C LEU A 349 28.40 -3.54 -15.74
N GLU A 350 28.23 -4.30 -16.82
CA GLU A 350 28.96 -4.10 -18.09
C GLU A 350 28.63 -2.75 -18.77
N ASP A 351 27.45 -2.17 -18.51
CA ASP A 351 27.05 -0.86 -19.05
C ASP A 351 27.61 0.33 -18.24
N ALA A 352 28.13 0.09 -17.02
CA ALA A 352 28.66 1.13 -16.12
C ALA A 352 30.12 1.53 -16.44
N GLY A 353 30.78 0.85 -17.39
CA GLY A 353 32.20 1.05 -17.73
C GLY A 353 32.47 1.78 -19.06
N ALA A 354 31.44 2.19 -19.80
CA ALA A 354 31.58 2.77 -21.13
C ALA A 354 31.42 4.30 -21.14
N ASP A 355 32.21 5.02 -20.33
CA ASP A 355 32.37 6.47 -20.45
C ASP A 355 33.86 6.85 -20.37
N GLY A 356 34.50 6.89 -21.55
CA GLY A 356 35.89 7.34 -21.71
C GLY A 356 36.51 7.01 -23.07
N ASP A 357 36.16 7.81 -24.09
CA ASP A 357 36.82 8.01 -25.40
C ASP A 357 37.15 6.78 -26.28
N ASP A 358 36.33 6.53 -27.30
CA ASP A 358 36.78 6.58 -28.71
C ASP A 358 35.59 6.48 -29.69
N ASP A 359 35.62 7.35 -30.71
CA ASP A 359 34.70 7.41 -31.85
C ASP A 359 34.79 6.14 -32.74
N ASP A 360 33.63 5.77 -33.34
CA ASP A 360 33.45 4.98 -34.56
C ASP A 360 33.87 3.48 -34.58
N GLN A 361 32.91 2.58 -34.30
CA GLN A 361 32.37 1.53 -35.20
C GLN A 361 31.93 0.24 -34.48
N SER A 362 30.82 -0.32 -35.00
CA SER A 362 30.23 -1.64 -34.77
C SER A 362 29.39 -1.86 -33.50
N SER A 363 28.09 -1.59 -33.68
CA SER A 363 27.01 -2.34 -33.02
C SER A 363 27.15 -3.83 -33.40
N ASP A 364 27.79 -4.60 -32.53
CA ASP A 364 27.70 -6.06 -32.51
C ASP A 364 26.95 -6.49 -31.25
N GLY A 365 25.61 -6.41 -31.34
CA GLY A 365 24.72 -7.05 -30.39
C GLY A 365 24.82 -8.57 -30.58
N SER A 366 25.74 -9.19 -29.84
CA SER A 366 25.98 -10.63 -29.86
C SER A 366 24.79 -11.40 -29.29
N GLU A 367 24.00 -11.95 -30.21
CA GLU A 367 23.45 -13.31 -30.25
C GLU A 367 22.78 -13.87 -28.98
N PHE A 368 21.47 -13.60 -28.86
CA PHE A 368 20.53 -14.62 -28.36
C PHE A 368 19.90 -15.31 -29.58
N ALA A 369 20.54 -16.39 -30.04
CA ALA A 369 20.09 -17.14 -31.21
C ALA A 369 18.81 -17.95 -30.89
N LEU A 370 17.66 -17.41 -31.30
CA LEU A 370 16.48 -18.23 -31.56
C LEU A 370 16.75 -19.02 -32.85
N THR A 371 16.90 -20.33 -32.75
CA THR A 371 16.97 -21.23 -33.90
C THR A 371 15.61 -21.24 -34.62
N ASP A 372 15.65 -20.77 -35.85
CA ASP A 372 14.57 -20.68 -36.84
C ASP A 372 14.35 -22.06 -37.48
N ASP A 373 13.21 -22.68 -37.19
CA ASP A 373 12.59 -23.65 -38.09
C ASP A 373 11.07 -23.40 -38.03
N ASP A 374 10.49 -23.23 -39.23
CA ASP A 374 9.09 -23.00 -39.58
C ASP A 374 8.52 -21.57 -39.52
N VAL A 375 9.08 -20.70 -40.37
CA VAL A 375 8.35 -19.58 -40.99
C VAL A 375 7.54 -20.06 -42.20
N ASP A 376 6.25 -20.36 -42.00
CA ASP A 376 5.27 -20.36 -43.09
C ASP A 376 4.35 -19.15 -42.94
N VAL A 377 4.59 -18.17 -43.81
CA VAL A 377 3.85 -16.91 -43.94
C VAL A 377 2.51 -17.13 -44.64
N ALA A 378 1.42 -16.88 -43.92
CA ALA A 378 0.13 -16.54 -44.52
C ALA A 378 -0.38 -15.24 -43.89
N SER A 379 -0.21 -14.16 -44.67
CA SER A 379 -0.80 -12.85 -44.45
C SER A 379 -2.33 -12.94 -44.43
N SER A 380 -2.94 -12.47 -43.35
CA SER A 380 -4.29 -11.89 -43.37
C SER A 380 -4.30 -10.73 -42.38
N SER A 381 -4.38 -9.53 -42.93
CA SER A 381 -4.83 -8.33 -42.23
C SER A 381 -6.18 -8.60 -41.55
N ASP A 382 -6.32 -8.21 -40.29
CA ASP A 382 -7.54 -7.57 -39.80
C ASP A 382 -7.16 -6.67 -38.62
N ASP A 383 -7.44 -5.39 -38.86
CA ASP A 383 -7.46 -4.28 -37.93
C ASP A 383 -8.79 -4.36 -37.16
N ASP A 384 -8.75 -4.52 -35.85
CA ASP A 384 -9.93 -4.33 -34.99
C ASP A 384 -9.49 -3.86 -33.61
N SER A 385 -9.37 -2.54 -33.51
CA SER A 385 -9.48 -1.78 -32.28
C SER A 385 -10.92 -1.78 -31.80
N ASP A 386 -11.23 -2.35 -30.63
CA ASP A 386 -12.49 -2.10 -29.93
C ASP A 386 -12.32 -2.25 -28.41
N GLU A 387 -12.01 -1.12 -27.76
CA GLU A 387 -12.30 -0.89 -26.34
C GLU A 387 -13.50 0.07 -26.27
N TYR A 388 -14.72 -0.49 -26.32
CA TYR A 388 -15.94 0.26 -26.03
C TYR A 388 -16.58 -0.26 -24.74
N SER A 389 -16.45 0.57 -23.72
CA SER A 389 -17.32 0.59 -22.55
C SER A 389 -18.73 1.01 -22.99
N SER A 390 -19.69 0.08 -22.97
CA SER A 390 -21.11 0.40 -23.14
C SER A 390 -21.85 0.25 -21.83
N ALA A 391 -22.15 1.39 -21.22
CA ALA A 391 -23.29 1.57 -20.35
C ALA A 391 -24.43 2.18 -21.19
N VAL A 392 -25.47 1.39 -21.47
CA VAL A 392 -26.82 1.87 -21.85
C VAL A 392 -27.80 0.87 -21.22
N ALA A 393 -28.63 1.26 -20.26
CA ALA A 393 -29.85 2.04 -20.42
C ALA A 393 -30.82 1.37 -21.41
N THR A 394 -31.70 0.51 -20.89
CA THR A 394 -32.96 0.14 -21.54
C THR A 394 -34.09 0.49 -20.59
N GLU A 395 -34.79 1.58 -20.92
CA GLU A 395 -36.15 1.85 -20.48
C GLU A 395 -37.10 1.20 -21.50
N SER A 396 -38.10 0.45 -21.02
CA SER A 396 -39.45 0.38 -21.60
C SER A 396 -40.39 -0.40 -20.68
N ASP A 397 -41.46 0.31 -20.32
CA ASP A 397 -42.61 0.04 -19.46
C ASP A 397 -43.31 -1.33 -19.55
N GLU A 398 -43.77 -1.85 -18.41
CA GLU A 398 -45.22 -1.97 -18.13
C GLU A 398 -45.55 -2.34 -16.66
N SER A 399 -46.38 -1.48 -16.05
CA SER A 399 -47.56 -1.78 -15.22
C SER A 399 -47.46 -2.61 -13.91
N GLY A 400 -47.69 -1.94 -12.76
CA GLY A 400 -48.60 -2.47 -11.72
C GLY A 400 -48.20 -2.43 -10.24
N SER A 401 -48.70 -1.40 -9.52
CA SER A 401 -49.17 -1.42 -8.11
C SER A 401 -48.17 -1.41 -6.94
N GLY A 402 -48.02 -0.22 -6.34
CA GLY A 402 -48.48 0.07 -4.97
C GLY A 402 -47.52 -0.16 -3.81
N SER A 403 -46.92 0.94 -3.29
CA SER A 403 -47.07 1.40 -1.89
C SER A 403 -46.07 2.51 -1.53
N ASP A 404 -46.62 3.63 -1.08
CA ASP A 404 -46.12 4.69 -0.19
C ASP A 404 -44.74 4.48 0.49
N GLU A 405 -43.87 5.50 0.46
CA GLU A 405 -43.44 6.27 1.65
C GLU A 405 -42.42 7.38 1.26
N GLY A 406 -42.54 8.54 1.92
CA GLY A 406 -42.14 9.85 1.40
C GLY A 406 -40.65 10.22 1.44
N GLU A 407 -40.27 11.10 0.50
CA GLU A 407 -39.04 11.87 0.56
C GLU A 407 -39.32 13.38 0.34
N GLU A 408 -38.78 14.15 1.27
CA GLU A 408 -38.88 15.59 1.44
C GLU A 408 -37.93 16.29 0.44
N SER A 409 -38.49 16.79 -0.68
CA SER A 409 -37.72 17.52 -1.69
C SER A 409 -37.39 18.94 -1.19
N GLY A 410 -36.10 19.25 -1.07
CA GLY A 410 -35.59 20.58 -0.74
C GLY A 410 -36.07 21.65 -1.73
N GLU A 411 -36.28 22.87 -1.23
CA GLU A 411 -36.75 24.03 -2.01
C GLU A 411 -35.75 24.34 -3.15
N ASP A 412 -36.28 24.49 -4.37
CA ASP A 412 -35.51 24.87 -5.56
C ASP A 412 -34.79 26.20 -5.36
N TRP A 413 -33.58 26.33 -5.93
CA TRP A 413 -32.65 27.44 -5.66
C TRP A 413 -33.26 28.81 -5.99
N ASP A 414 -34.14 28.87 -6.99
CA ASP A 414 -34.86 30.08 -7.37
C ASP A 414 -35.80 30.59 -6.24
N ALA A 415 -36.39 29.66 -5.47
CA ALA A 415 -37.25 30.02 -4.34
C ALA A 415 -36.44 30.56 -3.15
N LEU A 416 -35.23 30.04 -2.93
CA LEU A 416 -34.31 30.54 -1.91
C LEU A 416 -33.77 31.92 -2.25
N GLU A 417 -33.45 32.18 -3.51
CA GLU A 417 -32.96 33.49 -3.97
C GLU A 417 -34.04 34.59 -3.86
N GLU A 418 -35.30 34.26 -4.20
CA GLU A 418 -36.41 35.19 -4.01
C GLU A 418 -36.71 35.48 -2.53
N LYS A 419 -36.57 34.47 -1.66
CA LYS A 419 -36.77 34.62 -0.20
C LYS A 419 -35.67 35.49 0.42
N ALA A 420 -34.42 35.35 -0.04
CA ALA A 420 -33.31 36.20 0.36
C ALA A 420 -33.52 37.65 -0.09
N ARG A 421 -33.96 37.87 -1.33
CA ARG A 421 -34.26 39.22 -1.85
C ARG A 421 -35.35 39.92 -1.04
N ARG A 422 -36.43 39.20 -0.68
CA ARG A 422 -37.51 39.75 0.15
C ARG A 422 -37.06 40.06 1.59
N TYR A 423 -36.12 39.27 2.13
CA TYR A 423 -35.57 39.53 3.46
C TYR A 423 -34.72 40.80 3.49
N ASP A 424 -33.86 41.01 2.49
CA ASP A 424 -33.04 42.22 2.37
C ASP A 424 -33.87 43.48 2.12
N GLU A 425 -34.92 43.38 1.32
CA GLU A 425 -35.85 44.49 1.08
C GLU A 425 -36.62 44.86 2.37
N ARG A 426 -37.07 43.85 3.14
CA ARG A 426 -37.73 44.08 4.44
C ARG A 426 -36.78 44.68 5.47
N LYS A 427 -35.51 44.27 5.48
CA LYS A 427 -34.49 44.82 6.37
C LYS A 427 -34.13 46.27 6.03
N ARG A 428 -34.12 46.63 4.75
CA ARG A 428 -33.94 48.03 4.31
C ARG A 428 -35.13 48.91 4.69
N ALA A 429 -36.36 48.40 4.61
CA ALA A 429 -37.55 49.13 5.08
C ALA A 429 -37.53 49.37 6.59
N LEU A 430 -37.12 48.37 7.39
CA LEU A 430 -37.05 48.47 8.86
C LEU A 430 -35.92 49.39 9.37
N ASN A 431 -34.86 49.60 8.60
CA ASN A 431 -33.77 50.53 8.95
C ASN A 431 -34.01 51.97 8.47
N GLY A 432 -35.10 52.25 7.74
CA GLY A 432 -35.42 53.57 7.19
C GLY A 432 -36.41 54.41 8.01
N GLU A 433 -36.99 53.87 9.09
CA GLU A 433 -38.03 54.53 9.91
C GLU A 433 -37.52 54.94 11.31
N GLY A 434 -36.20 55.13 11.49
CA GLY A 434 -35.57 55.39 12.80
C GLY A 434 -34.93 56.77 13.00
N GLU A 435 -35.06 57.70 12.04
CA GLU A 435 -34.53 59.07 12.17
C GLU A 435 -35.62 60.10 11.85
N GLU A 436 -36.63 60.23 12.70
CA GLU A 436 -37.46 61.43 12.82
C GLU A 436 -38.18 61.43 14.20
N GLU A 437 -38.04 62.52 14.96
CA GLU A 437 -38.70 62.90 16.22
C GLU A 437 -38.14 62.37 17.57
N GLU A 438 -37.35 63.20 18.27
CA GLU A 438 -37.70 63.78 19.59
C GLU A 438 -36.65 64.83 20.03
N ASP A 439 -37.14 66.08 20.13
CA ASP A 439 -36.67 67.33 20.80
C ASP A 439 -35.31 68.00 20.48
#